data_AF-A0A502SXR1-F1
#
_entry.id   AF-A0A502SXR1-F1
#
_cell.length_a   1.000
_cell.length_b   1.000
_cell.length_c   1.000
_cell.angle_alpha   90.00
_cell.angle_beta   90.00
_cell.angle_gamma   90.00
#
_symmetry.space_group_name_H-M   'P 1'
#
loop_
_entity.id
_entity.type
_entity.pdbx_description
1 polymer ?
#
loop_
_entity_poly.entity_id
_entity_poly.type
_entity_poly.pdbx_seq_one_letter_code
_entity_poly.pdbx_strand_id
1 'polypeptide(L)' 'MTRLTHQKRFTVSIDRADYDALQELGRSANPPVNLQYLIRLAVRNLLEQHAVKQLAFPLERRP' A
#
# COMPACT_ATOMS: atom_id res chain seq x y z
N MET A 1 1.75 19.67 12.09
CA MET A 1 0.96 18.76 11.23
C MET A 1 0.89 19.34 9.83
N THR A 2 1.76 18.91 8.93
CA THR A 2 1.75 19.33 7.52
C THR A 2 0.46 18.80 6.87
N ARG A 3 -0.47 19.72 6.54
CA ARG A 3 -1.65 19.39 5.75
C ARG A 3 -1.17 18.88 4.40
N LEU A 4 -1.42 17.60 4.10
CA LEU A 4 -1.18 17.01 2.78
C LEU A 4 -2.22 17.61 1.83
N THR A 5 -1.89 18.74 1.20
CA THR A 5 -2.82 19.61 0.47
C THR A 5 -3.37 19.03 -0.84
N HIS A 6 -2.82 17.91 -1.35
CA HIS A 6 -3.25 17.30 -2.61
C HIS A 6 -3.27 15.77 -2.55
N GLN A 7 -4.15 15.19 -1.73
CA GLN A 7 -4.38 13.74 -1.76
C GLN A 7 -5.32 13.37 -2.92
N LYS A 8 -4.84 12.53 -3.85
CA LYS A 8 -5.70 11.91 -4.87
C LYS A 8 -6.32 10.64 -4.29
N ARG A 9 -7.61 10.44 -4.56
CA ARG A 9 -8.31 9.19 -4.22
C ARG A 9 -7.95 8.14 -5.27
N PHE A 10 -7.58 6.95 -4.81
CA PHE A 10 -7.44 5.78 -5.66
C PHE A 10 -8.19 4.63 -5.00
N THR A 11 -8.75 3.75 -5.83
CA THR A 11 -9.42 2.53 -5.38
C THR A 11 -8.61 1.36 -5.92
N VAL A 12 -8.36 0.37 -5.08
CA VAL A 12 -7.67 -0.86 -5.45
C VAL A 12 -8.53 -2.04 -5.04
N SER A 13 -8.67 -3.00 -5.96
CA SER A 13 -9.25 -4.30 -5.65
C SER A 13 -8.12 -5.23 -5.25
N ILE A 14 -8.29 -5.93 -4.13
CA ILE A 14 -7.35 -6.92 -3.62
C ILE A 14 -8.12 -8.21 -3.35
N ASP A 15 -7.40 -9.33 -3.31
CA ASP A 15 -8.00 -10.61 -2.98
C ASP A 15 -8.53 -10.61 -1.54
N ARG A 16 -9.56 -11.42 -1.30
CA ARG A 16 -10.20 -11.51 0.02
C ARG A 16 -9.21 -11.91 1.12
N ALA A 17 -8.32 -12.86 0.82
CA ALA A 17 -7.30 -13.32 1.75
C ALA A 17 -6.35 -12.17 2.16
N ASP A 18 -5.94 -11.34 1.20
CA ASP A 18 -5.07 -10.19 1.46
C ASP A 18 -5.78 -9.12 2.28
N TYR A 19 -7.07 -8.90 2.02
CA TYR A 19 -7.89 -7.98 2.80
C TYR A 19 -8.00 -8.42 4.27
N ASP A 20 -8.25 -9.71 4.50
CA ASP A 20 -8.35 -10.27 5.85
C ASP A 20 -7.00 -10.20 6.59
N ALA A 21 -5.89 -10.50 5.90
CA ALA A 21 -4.54 -10.36 6.44
C ALA A 21 -4.19 -8.90 6.80
N LEU A 22 -4.57 -7.93 5.95
CA LEU A 22 -4.37 -6.50 6.25
C LEU A 22 -5.19 -6.04 7.46
N GLN A 23 -6.41 -6.55 7.62
CA GLN A 23 -7.22 -6.25 8.80
C GLN A 23 -6.57 -6.79 10.08
N GLU A 24 -6.07 -8.03 10.05
CA GLU A 24 -5.39 -8.63 11.20
C GLU A 24 -4.11 -7.87 11.56
N LEU A 25 -3.31 -7.49 10.55
CA LEU A 25 -2.12 -6.67 10.72
C LEU A 25 -2.41 -5.32 11.37
N GLY A 26 -3.51 -4.67 10.98
CA GLY A 26 -3.91 -3.39 11.56
C GLY A 26 -4.35 -3.50 13.03
N ARG A 27 -4.98 -4.62 13.39
CA ARG A 27 -5.44 -4.91 14.75
C ARG A 27 -4.32 -5.33 15.70
N SER A 28 -3.31 -6.02 15.18
CA SER A 28 -2.17 -6.51 15.98
C SER A 28 -1.14 -5.42 16.28
N ALA A 29 -1.13 -4.32 15.52
CA ALA A 29 -0.30 -3.15 15.82
C ALA A 29 -0.71 -2.48 17.14
N ASN A 30 0.26 -1.93 17.87
CA ASN A 30 0.02 -1.15 19.09
C ASN A 30 0.63 0.26 18.95
N PRO A 31 -0.18 1.33 18.77
CA PRO A 31 -1.64 1.34 18.73
C PRO A 31 -2.22 0.71 17.44
N PRO A 32 -3.48 0.23 17.46
CA PRO A 32 -4.13 -0.28 16.26
C PRO A 32 -4.19 0.78 15.15
N VAL A 33 -3.91 0.36 13.92
CA VAL A 33 -3.89 1.25 12.74
C VAL A 33 -4.96 0.85 11.73
N ASN A 34 -5.49 1.84 11.02
CA ASN A 34 -6.51 1.59 10.00
C ASN A 34 -5.88 1.13 8.66
N LEU A 35 -6.69 0.49 7.82
CA LEU A 35 -6.28 0.02 6.50
C LEU A 35 -5.73 1.15 5.63
N GLN A 36 -6.32 2.35 5.72
CA GLN A 36 -5.86 3.50 4.94
C GLN A 36 -4.41 3.88 5.27
N TYR A 37 -4.01 3.81 6.54
CA TYR A 37 -2.66 4.04 6.98
C TYR A 37 -1.71 2.95 6.47
N LEU A 38 -2.09 1.68 6.63
CA LEU A 38 -1.28 0.54 6.16
C LEU A 38 -1.02 0.60 4.66
N ILE A 39 -2.05 0.87 3.85
CA ILE A 39 -1.92 0.99 2.41
C ILE A 39 -1.02 2.19 2.04
N ARG A 40 -1.16 3.33 2.73
CA ARG A 40 -0.26 4.47 2.51
C ARG A 40 1.19 4.16 2.86
N LEU A 41 1.41 3.43 3.94
CA LEU A 41 2.73 2.99 4.36
C LEU A 41 3.33 2.02 3.34
N ALA A 42 2.58 1.02 2.89
CA ALA A 42 3.01 0.06 1.88
C ALA A 42 3.38 0.76 0.56
N VAL A 43 2.56 1.69 0.09
CA VAL A 43 2.85 2.49 -1.12
C VAL A 43 4.12 3.31 -0.95
N ARG A 44 4.31 3.98 0.19
CA ARG A 44 5.53 4.75 0.46
C ARG A 44 6.77 3.86 0.50
N ASN A 45 6.70 2.73 1.21
CA ASN A 45 7.80 1.79 1.29
C ASN A 45 8.17 1.25 -0.09
N LEU A 46 7.20 0.93 -0.94
CA LEU A 46 7.44 0.50 -2.31
C LEU A 46 8.11 1.61 -3.13
N LEU A 47 7.63 2.85 -3.04
CA LEU A 47 8.23 3.97 -3.75
C LEU A 47 9.67 4.26 -3.27
N GLU A 48 9.92 4.21 -1.97
CA GLU A 48 11.25 4.43 -1.39
C GLU A 48 12.24 3.31 -1.77
N GLN A 49 11.82 2.05 -1.67
CA GLN A 49 12.63 0.89 -2.04
C GLN A 49 13.05 0.90 -3.52
N HIS A 50 12.21 1.48 -4.36
CA HIS A 50 12.39 1.52 -5.81
C HIS A 50 12.75 2.91 -6.36
N ALA A 51 12.92 3.93 -5.52
CA ALA A 51 13.24 5.29 -5.95
C ALA A 51 14.55 5.37 -6.76
N VAL A 52 15.48 4.43 -6.52
CA VAL A 52 16.80 4.36 -7.17
C VAL A 52 16.90 3.17 -8.14
N LYS A 53 15.88 2.29 -8.19
CA LYS A 53 15.91 1.05 -8.98
C LYS A 53 14.83 1.11 -10.05
N GLN A 54 15.22 1.02 -11.31
CA GLN A 54 14.26 0.88 -12.41
C GLN A 54 13.43 -0.39 -12.15
N LEU A 55 12.13 -0.21 -11.87
CA LEU A 55 11.20 -1.30 -11.62
C LEU A 55 11.07 -2.15 -12.89
N ALA A 56 11.72 -3.29 -12.92
CA ALA A 56 11.46 -4.32 -13.90
C ALA A 56 10.20 -5.08 -13.45
N PHE A 57 9.03 -4.62 -13.88
CA PHE A 57 7.82 -5.40 -13.72
C PHE A 57 7.85 -6.53 -14.76
N PRO A 58 7.67 -7.81 -14.36
CA PRO A 58 7.36 -8.87 -15.28
C PRO A 58 5.92 -8.65 -15.76
N LEU A 59 5.74 -7.67 -16.66
CA LEU A 59 4.55 -7.60 -17.48
C LEU A 59 4.65 -8.77 -18.44
N GLU A 60 4.19 -9.94 -18.03
CA GLU A 60 3.88 -10.99 -19.00
C GLU A 60 2.88 -10.38 -19.98
N ARG A 61 3.39 -9.99 -21.16
CA ARG A 61 2.54 -9.73 -22.31
C ARG A 61 1.87 -11.06 -22.62
N ARG A 62 0.67 -11.26 -22.10
CA ARG A 62 -0.20 -12.32 -22.59
C ARG A 62 -0.36 -12.08 -24.11
N PRO A 63 -0.04 -13.06 -24.96
CA PRO A 63 -0.29 -12.97 -26.40
C PRO A 63 -1.80 -12.85 -26.69
#